data_AF-A0A7S2KCG6-F1
#
_entry.id   AF-A0A7S2KCG6-F1
#
_cell.length_a   1.000
_cell.length_b   1.000
_cell.length_c   1.000
_cell.angle_alpha   90.00
_cell.angle_beta   90.00
_cell.angle_gamma   90.00
#
_symmetry.space_group_name_H-M   'P 1'
#
loop_
_entity.id
_entity.type
_entity.pdbx_description
1 polymer ?
#
loop_
_entity_poly.entity_id
_entity_poly.type
_entity_poly.pdbx_seq_one_letter_code
_entity_poly.pdbx_strand_id
1 'polypeptide(L)'
;STFSIGMKGLKKREDVNVLEGLIMNTLHKLDSDGFSEDDIASSMNTIEFSLREGGGGLRGMEIFLGALSQWNYDQSPREAIIYEDALKMLKDEIARTGSNLFQQMIRDTLISNNHRVSLELYPSANLEEEQLQDQKIQISTAQSRMSDGEYQNVIDEGIKLKQLQAMEETPEVIASNPSLSISDIDSTPVEYPIHVEDNFSKSGIELVLHEVESDGIAYVDFGLDV
;
A
#
# COMPACT_ATOMS: atom_id res chain seq x y z
N SER A 1 0.12 -15.85 0.04
CA SER A 1 1.05 -14.72 0.25
C SER A 1 2.28 -14.91 -0.62
N THR A 2 2.93 -13.82 -1.03
CA THR A 2 4.20 -13.81 -1.80
C THR A 2 5.20 -12.90 -1.10
N PHE A 3 6.49 -13.19 -1.22
CA PHE A 3 7.59 -12.36 -0.73
C PHE A 3 8.46 -11.94 -1.92
N SER A 4 8.81 -10.65 -1.99
CA SER A 4 9.72 -10.13 -3.02
C SER A 4 10.72 -9.17 -2.39
N ILE A 5 11.96 -9.24 -2.87
CA ILE A 5 13.05 -8.34 -2.51
C ILE A 5 13.90 -8.12 -3.75
N GLY A 6 14.43 -6.92 -3.92
CA GLY A 6 15.25 -6.59 -5.08
C GLY A 6 15.83 -5.19 -5.00
N MET A 7 16.55 -4.81 -6.04
CA MET A 7 17.20 -3.51 -6.15
C MET A 7 16.95 -2.90 -7.52
N LYS A 8 16.79 -1.58 -7.57
CA LYS A 8 16.76 -0.80 -8.81
C LYS A 8 18.08 -0.05 -9.00
N GLY A 9 18.42 0.27 -10.25
CA GLY A 9 19.59 1.10 -10.57
C GLY A 9 20.92 0.36 -10.66
N LEU A 10 20.89 -0.97 -10.84
CA LEU A 10 22.06 -1.76 -11.20
C LEU A 10 22.66 -1.23 -12.51
N LYS A 11 23.98 -1.00 -12.52
CA LYS A 11 24.65 -0.37 -13.65
C LYS A 11 25.03 -1.37 -14.74
N LYS A 12 25.37 -2.60 -14.35
CA LYS A 12 25.77 -3.64 -15.27
C LYS A 12 24.89 -4.88 -15.10
N ARG A 13 24.70 -5.62 -16.20
CA ARG A 13 23.93 -6.88 -16.17
C ARG A 13 24.60 -7.95 -15.30
N GLU A 14 25.93 -7.96 -15.27
CA GLU A 14 26.72 -8.87 -14.43
C GLU A 14 26.47 -8.67 -12.93
N ASP A 15 26.03 -7.48 -12.50
CA ASP A 15 25.71 -7.18 -11.10
C ASP A 15 24.45 -7.93 -10.61
N VAL A 16 23.62 -8.46 -11.52
CA VAL A 16 22.42 -9.23 -11.15
C VAL A 16 22.79 -10.50 -10.38
N ASN A 17 23.78 -11.25 -10.86
CA ASN A 17 24.24 -12.46 -10.16
C ASN A 17 24.86 -12.12 -8.80
N VAL A 18 25.51 -10.96 -8.69
CA VAL A 18 26.06 -10.47 -7.42
C VAL A 18 24.93 -10.15 -6.44
N LEU A 19 23.86 -9.51 -6.90
CA LEU A 19 22.68 -9.20 -6.09
C LEU A 19 21.97 -10.48 -5.65
N GLU A 20 21.73 -11.44 -6.55
CA GLU A 20 21.11 -12.72 -6.20
C GLU A 20 21.96 -13.47 -5.16
N GLY A 21 23.28 -13.53 -5.36
CA GLY A 21 24.22 -14.10 -4.40
C GLY A 21 24.16 -13.38 -3.05
N LEU A 22 24.10 -12.05 -3.03
CA LEU A 22 23.96 -11.27 -1.80
C LEU A 22 22.66 -11.59 -1.05
N ILE A 23 21.53 -11.65 -1.76
CA ILE A 23 20.23 -12.00 -1.16
C ILE A 23 20.27 -13.39 -0.55
N MET A 24 20.72 -14.40 -1.32
CA MET A 24 20.76 -15.78 -0.83
C MET A 24 21.75 -15.96 0.32
N ASN A 25 22.94 -15.35 0.25
CA ASN A 25 23.91 -15.38 1.34
C ASN A 25 23.35 -14.72 2.61
N THR A 26 22.59 -13.63 2.45
CA THR A 26 21.94 -12.96 3.59
C THR A 26 20.87 -13.85 4.22
N LEU A 27 20.03 -14.50 3.41
CA LEU A 27 19.03 -15.46 3.92
C LEU A 27 19.69 -16.64 4.65
N HIS A 28 20.76 -17.21 4.09
CA HIS A 28 21.51 -18.28 4.76
C HIS A 28 22.14 -17.83 6.07
N LYS A 29 22.67 -16.60 6.11
CA LYS A 29 23.21 -16.02 7.35
C LYS A 29 22.12 -15.81 8.40
N LEU A 30 20.93 -15.35 7.99
CA LEU A 30 19.80 -15.20 8.91
C LEU A 30 19.30 -16.55 9.43
N ASP A 31 19.30 -17.60 8.59
CA ASP A 31 19.00 -18.97 9.01
C ASP A 31 20.04 -19.53 10.00
N SER A 32 21.33 -19.20 9.84
CA SER A 32 22.38 -19.68 10.76
C SER A 32 22.49 -18.87 12.06
N ASP A 33 22.49 -17.55 11.94
CA ASP A 33 22.83 -16.63 13.04
C ASP A 33 21.59 -16.18 13.82
N GLY A 34 20.42 -16.22 13.18
CA GLY A 34 19.17 -15.69 13.72
C GLY A 34 19.14 -14.16 13.79
N PHE A 35 18.19 -13.67 14.58
CA PHE A 35 17.97 -12.26 14.89
C PHE A 35 18.29 -12.00 16.36
N SER A 36 18.71 -10.77 16.67
CA SER A 36 18.89 -10.37 18.06
C SER A 36 17.55 -10.27 18.78
N GLU A 37 17.56 -10.43 20.10
CA GLU A 37 16.35 -10.25 20.93
C GLU A 37 15.79 -8.83 20.79
N ASP A 38 16.66 -7.82 20.70
CA ASP A 38 16.29 -6.43 20.51
C ASP A 38 15.60 -6.19 19.15
N ASP A 39 16.09 -6.80 18.07
CA ASP A 39 15.47 -6.67 16.74
C ASP A 39 14.06 -7.28 16.73
N ILE A 40 13.89 -8.44 17.37
CA ILE A 40 12.60 -9.12 17.49
C ILE A 40 11.64 -8.28 18.35
N ALA A 41 12.11 -7.79 19.50
CA ALA A 41 11.31 -6.97 20.41
C ALA A 41 10.88 -5.65 19.75
N SER A 42 11.79 -4.97 19.05
CA SER A 42 11.52 -3.73 18.32
C SER A 42 10.50 -3.94 17.20
N SER A 43 10.65 -5.02 16.42
CA SER A 43 9.72 -5.38 15.35
C SER A 43 8.32 -5.69 15.90
N MET A 44 8.25 -6.47 16.99
CA MET A 44 6.99 -6.77 17.68
C MET A 44 6.31 -5.49 18.17
N ASN A 45 7.05 -4.61 18.85
CA ASN A 45 6.51 -3.34 19.35
C ASN A 45 5.98 -2.46 18.21
N THR A 46 6.68 -2.42 17.07
CA THR A 46 6.24 -1.66 15.89
C THR A 46 4.92 -2.20 15.34
N ILE A 47 4.78 -3.53 15.21
CA ILE A 47 3.55 -4.17 14.75
C ILE A 47 2.40 -3.88 15.71
N GLU A 48 2.63 -4.02 17.02
CA GLU A 48 1.59 -3.75 18.03
C GLU A 48 1.16 -2.28 18.03
N PHE A 49 2.11 -1.36 17.88
CA PHE A 49 1.83 0.06 17.77
C PHE A 49 0.95 0.34 16.56
N SER A 50 1.31 -0.14 15.37
CA SER A 50 0.51 0.07 14.14
C SER A 50 -0.90 -0.53 14.26
N LEU A 51 -1.04 -1.70 14.88
CA LEU A 51 -2.35 -2.32 15.09
C LEU A 51 -3.20 -1.54 16.10
N ARG A 52 -2.57 -1.02 17.18
CA ARG A 52 -3.25 -0.21 18.20
C ARG A 52 -3.65 1.17 17.69
N GLU A 53 -2.78 1.82 16.94
CA GLU A 53 -3.07 3.10 16.28
C GLU A 53 -4.28 2.95 15.36
N GLY A 54 -4.44 1.80 14.71
CA GLY A 54 -5.71 1.39 14.11
C GLY A 54 -6.16 2.25 12.93
N GLY A 55 -5.21 2.99 12.32
CA GLY A 55 -5.43 3.84 11.17
C GLY A 55 -5.85 5.27 11.49
N GLY A 56 -5.78 6.12 10.47
CA GLY A 56 -6.24 7.51 10.54
C GLY A 56 -7.74 7.66 10.23
N GLY A 57 -8.13 8.79 9.64
CA GLY A 57 -9.52 9.11 9.28
C GLY A 57 -10.22 8.13 8.31
N LEU A 58 -9.54 7.08 7.84
CA LEU A 58 -10.06 6.05 6.94
C LEU A 58 -10.15 4.65 7.59
N ARG A 59 -10.17 4.55 8.92
CA ARG A 59 -10.24 3.28 9.67
C ARG A 59 -11.28 2.29 9.14
N GLY A 60 -12.46 2.74 8.73
CA GLY A 60 -13.49 1.87 8.13
C GLY A 60 -13.02 1.19 6.83
N MET A 61 -12.26 1.90 5.99
CA MET A 61 -11.68 1.34 4.76
C MET A 61 -10.58 0.34 5.09
N GLU A 62 -9.73 0.63 6.08
CA GLU A 62 -8.66 -0.28 6.51
C GLU A 62 -9.23 -1.60 7.05
N ILE A 63 -10.27 -1.54 7.88
CA ILE A 63 -11.00 -2.72 8.37
C ILE A 63 -11.59 -3.51 7.19
N PHE A 64 -12.22 -2.82 6.22
CA PHE A 64 -12.79 -3.47 5.05
C PHE A 64 -11.72 -4.18 4.19
N LEU A 65 -10.60 -3.51 3.89
CA LEU A 65 -9.49 -4.10 3.14
C LEU A 65 -8.83 -5.26 3.89
N GLY A 66 -8.68 -5.14 5.22
CA GLY A 66 -8.21 -6.21 6.08
C GLY A 66 -9.13 -7.44 6.01
N ALA A 67 -10.44 -7.25 6.13
CA ALA A 67 -11.43 -8.32 5.99
C ALA A 67 -11.37 -9.02 4.62
N LEU A 68 -11.22 -8.24 3.54
CA LEU A 68 -11.12 -8.78 2.17
C LEU A 68 -9.91 -9.70 1.94
N SER A 69 -8.85 -9.59 2.75
CA SER A 69 -7.66 -10.44 2.64
C SER A 69 -7.96 -11.93 2.82
N GLN A 70 -9.03 -12.27 3.54
CA GLN A 70 -9.53 -13.63 3.73
C GLN A 70 -10.90 -13.84 3.07
N TRP A 71 -11.77 -12.84 3.13
CA TRP A 71 -13.16 -13.00 2.69
C TRP A 71 -13.29 -13.36 1.20
N ASN A 72 -12.40 -12.84 0.34
CA ASN A 72 -12.35 -13.18 -1.09
C ASN A 72 -11.98 -14.66 -1.37
N TYR A 73 -11.55 -15.38 -0.34
CA TYR A 73 -11.16 -16.80 -0.40
C TYR A 73 -12.10 -17.68 0.43
N ASP A 74 -13.33 -17.23 0.66
CA ASP A 74 -14.37 -17.90 1.45
C ASP A 74 -13.95 -18.19 2.90
N GLN A 75 -13.02 -17.40 3.43
CA GLN A 75 -12.56 -17.45 4.83
C GLN A 75 -13.23 -16.36 5.67
N SER A 76 -13.06 -16.43 6.99
CA SER A 76 -13.75 -15.56 7.94
C SER A 76 -13.21 -14.11 7.87
N PRO A 77 -14.02 -13.11 7.47
CA PRO A 77 -13.61 -11.71 7.48
C PRO A 77 -13.29 -11.21 8.90
N ARG A 78 -13.91 -11.82 9.92
CA ARG A 78 -13.67 -11.50 11.33
C ARG A 78 -12.28 -11.95 11.78
N GLU A 79 -11.86 -13.14 11.40
CA GLU A 79 -10.54 -13.68 11.77
C GLU A 79 -9.39 -12.92 11.07
N ALA A 80 -9.69 -12.24 9.96
CA ALA A 80 -8.72 -11.40 9.26
C ALA A 80 -8.39 -10.08 9.97
N ILE A 81 -9.26 -9.59 10.85
CA ILE A 81 -9.12 -8.27 11.50
C ILE A 81 -8.87 -8.36 13.01
N ILE A 82 -9.08 -9.52 13.63
CA ILE A 82 -8.77 -9.77 15.05
C ILE A 82 -7.35 -10.30 15.14
N TYR A 83 -6.53 -9.71 16.00
CA TYR A 83 -5.10 -9.99 16.05
C TYR A 83 -4.59 -10.32 17.47
N GLU A 84 -5.37 -10.07 18.51
CA GLU A 84 -4.93 -10.16 19.91
C GLU A 84 -4.49 -11.58 20.29
N ASP A 85 -5.30 -12.58 19.97
CA ASP A 85 -4.98 -13.99 20.24
C ASP A 85 -3.77 -14.45 19.40
N ALA A 86 -3.71 -14.04 18.14
CA ALA A 86 -2.62 -14.39 17.24
C ALA A 86 -1.28 -13.76 17.69
N LEU A 87 -1.29 -12.49 18.12
CA LEU A 87 -0.13 -11.81 18.68
C LEU A 87 0.32 -12.46 19.99
N LYS A 88 -0.62 -12.81 20.86
CA LYS A 88 -0.29 -13.51 22.11
C LYS A 88 0.38 -14.86 21.81
N MET A 89 -0.19 -15.64 20.89
CA MET A 89 0.40 -16.91 20.47
C MET A 89 1.81 -16.74 19.89
N LEU A 90 2.02 -15.72 19.05
CA LEU A 90 3.33 -15.42 18.48
C LEU A 90 4.34 -15.03 19.57
N LYS A 91 3.94 -14.18 20.53
CA LYS A 91 4.79 -13.79 21.68
C LYS A 91 5.17 -14.98 22.56
N ASP A 92 4.20 -15.84 22.88
CA ASP A 92 4.43 -17.06 23.67
C ASP A 92 5.42 -18.00 22.95
N GLU A 93 5.30 -18.13 21.63
CA GLU A 93 6.21 -18.95 20.82
C GLU A 93 7.62 -18.33 20.70
N ILE A 94 7.73 -17.00 20.54
CA ILE A 94 9.01 -16.28 20.57
C ILE A 94 9.68 -16.47 21.94
N ALA A 95 8.93 -16.36 23.05
CA ALA A 95 9.49 -16.57 24.38
C ALA A 95 10.00 -18.01 24.58
N ARG A 96 9.37 -18.99 23.93
CA ARG A 96 9.75 -20.40 23.99
C ARG A 96 10.95 -20.75 23.11
N THR A 97 11.05 -20.15 21.93
CA THR A 97 12.00 -20.58 20.88
C THR A 97 13.09 -19.57 20.57
N GLY A 98 12.94 -18.33 21.03
CA GLY A 98 13.77 -17.19 20.64
C GLY A 98 13.71 -16.97 19.13
N SER A 99 14.87 -16.69 18.53
CA SER A 99 14.98 -16.50 17.08
C SER A 99 14.76 -17.76 16.24
N ASN A 100 14.75 -18.96 16.85
CA ASN A 100 14.69 -20.21 16.09
C ASN A 100 13.41 -20.35 15.26
N LEU A 101 12.29 -19.79 15.72
CA LEU A 101 11.04 -19.73 14.96
C LEU A 101 11.26 -19.10 13.58
N PHE A 102 11.92 -17.94 13.53
CA PHE A 102 12.14 -17.20 12.30
C PHE A 102 13.19 -17.86 11.40
N GLN A 103 14.23 -18.46 11.99
CA GLN A 103 15.23 -19.25 11.24
C GLN A 103 14.55 -20.40 10.49
N GLN A 104 13.69 -21.16 11.18
CA GLN A 104 12.92 -22.24 10.57
C GLN A 104 12.00 -21.73 9.46
N MET A 105 11.30 -20.60 9.69
CA MET A 105 10.45 -19.98 8.66
C MET A 105 11.26 -19.57 7.42
N ILE A 106 12.42 -18.93 7.58
CA ILE A 106 13.29 -18.55 6.46
C ILE A 106 13.76 -19.78 5.69
N ARG A 107 14.20 -20.82 6.40
CA ARG A 107 14.65 -22.07 5.80
C ARG A 107 13.57 -22.75 4.97
N ASP A 108 12.37 -22.86 5.51
CA ASP A 108 11.29 -23.62 4.91
C ASP A 108 10.59 -22.84 3.78
N THR A 109 10.38 -21.54 3.98
CA THR A 109 9.53 -20.74 3.08
C THR A 109 10.30 -19.98 2.01
N LEU A 110 11.59 -19.66 2.24
CA LEU A 110 12.41 -18.85 1.33
C LEU A 110 13.58 -19.64 0.74
N ILE A 111 14.40 -20.28 1.57
CA ILE A 111 15.63 -20.97 1.11
C ILE A 111 15.28 -22.26 0.37
N SER A 112 14.51 -23.14 1.01
CA SER A 112 14.17 -24.48 0.48
C SER A 112 13.03 -24.43 -0.55
N ASN A 113 12.34 -23.30 -0.66
CA ASN A 113 11.23 -23.13 -1.58
C ASN A 113 11.73 -22.82 -2.99
N ASN A 114 11.52 -23.78 -3.91
CA ASN A 114 11.89 -23.64 -5.31
C ASN A 114 10.82 -22.95 -6.17
N HIS A 115 9.66 -22.59 -5.60
CA HIS A 115 8.66 -21.77 -6.30
C HIS A 115 9.08 -20.29 -6.26
N ARG A 116 10.18 -19.99 -6.95
CA ARG A 116 10.90 -18.71 -6.93
C ARG A 116 11.10 -18.19 -8.35
N VAL A 117 10.92 -16.89 -8.53
CA VAL A 117 11.12 -16.19 -9.82
C VAL A 117 12.13 -15.06 -9.62
N SER A 118 13.14 -15.01 -10.49
CA SER A 118 14.03 -13.87 -10.63
C SER A 118 13.54 -13.01 -11.79
N LEU A 119 13.16 -11.75 -11.49
CA LEU A 119 12.66 -10.80 -12.48
C LEU A 119 13.70 -9.71 -12.74
N GLU A 120 14.21 -9.66 -13.96
CA GLU A 120 15.15 -8.64 -14.42
C GLU A 120 14.45 -7.69 -15.40
N LEU A 121 14.44 -6.39 -15.09
CA LEU A 121 13.85 -5.36 -15.95
C LEU A 121 14.95 -4.41 -16.44
N TYR A 122 15.09 -4.32 -17.76
CA TYR A 122 16.10 -3.49 -18.40
C TYR A 122 15.45 -2.28 -19.09
N PRO A 123 16.05 -1.08 -18.98
CA PRO A 123 15.59 0.05 -19.77
C PRO A 123 15.82 -0.25 -21.25
N SER A 124 14.84 0.08 -22.07
CA SER A 124 14.91 -0.03 -23.51
C SER A 124 14.66 1.35 -24.11
N ALA A 125 15.57 1.79 -25.00
CA ALA A 125 15.45 3.08 -25.68
C ALA A 125 14.43 3.06 -26.82
N ASN A 126 14.02 1.87 -27.27
CA ASN A 126 13.13 1.66 -28.40
C ASN A 126 11.77 1.06 -28.02
N LEU A 127 11.53 0.71 -26.75
CA LEU A 127 10.28 0.08 -26.30
C LEU A 127 9.04 0.90 -26.68
N GLU A 128 9.10 2.23 -26.55
CA GLU A 128 7.99 3.10 -26.93
C GLU A 128 7.72 3.05 -28.45
N GLU A 129 8.77 3.05 -29.27
CA GLU A 129 8.63 2.93 -30.72
C GLU A 129 8.09 1.55 -31.11
N GLU A 130 8.59 0.48 -30.52
CA GLU A 130 8.11 -0.90 -30.74
C GLU A 130 6.61 -1.01 -30.39
N GLN A 131 6.20 -0.52 -29.22
CA GLN A 131 4.79 -0.52 -28.80
C GLN A 131 3.90 0.29 -29.75
N LEU A 132 4.37 1.44 -30.24
CA LEU A 132 3.63 2.25 -31.19
C LEU A 132 3.49 1.56 -32.56
N GLN A 133 4.54 0.86 -33.02
CA GLN A 133 4.47 0.07 -34.25
C GLN A 133 3.50 -1.10 -34.10
N ASP A 134 3.58 -1.84 -32.99
CA ASP A 134 2.64 -2.93 -32.68
C ASP A 134 1.20 -2.42 -32.65
N GLN A 135 0.96 -1.26 -32.04
CA GLN A 135 -0.36 -0.63 -32.02
C GLN A 135 -0.84 -0.25 -33.42
N LYS A 136 0.03 0.33 -34.27
CA LYS A 136 -0.30 0.65 -35.67
C LYS A 136 -0.63 -0.60 -36.48
N ILE A 137 0.10 -1.69 -36.27
CA ILE A 137 -0.17 -2.99 -36.92
C ILE A 137 -1.51 -3.55 -36.46
N GLN A 138 -1.83 -3.50 -35.16
CA GLN A 138 -3.12 -3.92 -34.64
C GLN A 138 -4.28 -3.11 -35.25
N ILE A 139 -4.14 -1.78 -35.32
CA ILE A 139 -5.14 -0.88 -35.90
C ILE A 139 -5.34 -1.19 -37.40
N SER A 140 -4.26 -1.23 -38.18
CA SER A 140 -4.34 -1.52 -39.62
C SER A 140 -4.90 -2.92 -39.90
N THR A 141 -4.54 -3.91 -39.08
CA THR A 141 -5.10 -5.26 -39.18
C THR A 141 -6.60 -5.25 -38.90
N ALA A 142 -7.04 -4.55 -37.85
CA ALA A 142 -8.46 -4.40 -37.55
C ALA A 142 -9.22 -3.71 -38.70
N GLN A 143 -8.67 -2.62 -39.25
CA GLN A 143 -9.25 -1.89 -40.38
C GLN A 143 -9.33 -2.74 -41.65
N SER A 144 -8.29 -3.51 -41.98
CA SER A 144 -8.28 -4.37 -43.19
C SER A 144 -9.29 -5.51 -43.19
N ARG A 145 -9.84 -5.85 -42.01
CA ARG A 145 -10.88 -6.86 -41.84
C ARG A 145 -12.30 -6.29 -41.92
N MET A 146 -12.44 -4.96 -41.93
CA MET A 146 -13.73 -4.28 -42.04
C MET A 146 -14.11 -4.11 -43.50
N SER A 147 -15.39 -4.32 -43.81
CA SER A 147 -16.02 -3.78 -45.00
C SER A 147 -16.16 -2.26 -44.91
N ASP A 148 -16.38 -1.60 -46.06
CA ASP A 148 -16.61 -0.16 -46.11
C ASP A 148 -17.78 0.28 -45.21
N GLY A 149 -18.84 -0.55 -45.13
CA GLY A 149 -19.98 -0.30 -44.26
C GLY A 149 -19.65 -0.40 -42.77
N GLU A 150 -18.86 -1.39 -42.37
CA GLU A 150 -18.40 -1.52 -40.97
C GLU A 150 -17.46 -0.39 -40.58
N TYR A 151 -16.56 0.00 -41.48
CA TYR A 151 -15.65 1.12 -41.25
C TYR A 151 -16.41 2.45 -41.09
N GLN A 152 -17.43 2.68 -41.92
CA GLN A 152 -18.29 3.86 -41.79
C GLN A 152 -19.08 3.85 -40.47
N ASN A 153 -19.59 2.69 -40.04
CA ASN A 153 -20.28 2.57 -38.76
C ASN A 153 -19.38 2.95 -37.58
N VAL A 154 -18.10 2.55 -37.58
CA VAL A 154 -17.13 2.94 -36.52
C VAL A 154 -16.94 4.46 -36.48
N ILE A 155 -16.87 5.13 -37.64
CA ILE A 155 -16.78 6.58 -37.71
C ILE A 155 -18.04 7.22 -37.10
N ASP A 156 -19.22 6.74 -37.50
CA ASP A 156 -20.50 7.28 -37.06
C ASP A 156 -20.71 7.08 -35.54
N GLU A 157 -20.34 5.91 -35.01
CA GLU A 157 -20.31 5.63 -33.58
C GLU A 157 -19.32 6.55 -32.84
N GLY A 158 -18.13 6.78 -33.39
CA GLY A 158 -17.15 7.69 -32.82
C GLY A 158 -17.63 9.14 -32.76
N ILE A 159 -18.30 9.62 -33.81
CA ILE A 159 -18.93 10.95 -33.84
C ILE A 159 -20.04 11.03 -32.80
N LYS A 160 -20.92 10.02 -32.77
CA LYS A 160 -22.01 9.94 -31.79
C LYS A 160 -21.48 9.91 -30.35
N LEU A 161 -20.43 9.14 -30.07
CA LEU A 161 -19.80 9.09 -28.76
C LEU A 161 -19.24 10.45 -28.35
N LYS A 162 -18.56 11.16 -29.25
CA LYS A 162 -18.07 12.53 -28.99
C LYS A 162 -19.22 13.49 -28.71
N GLN A 163 -20.32 13.39 -29.44
CA GLN A 163 -21.51 14.20 -29.19
C GLN A 163 -22.11 13.91 -27.82
N LEU A 164 -22.20 12.64 -27.42
CA LEU A 164 -22.69 12.24 -26.09
C LEU A 164 -21.79 12.75 -24.96
N GLN A 165 -20.47 12.67 -25.11
CA GLN A 165 -19.51 13.17 -24.12
C GLN A 165 -19.51 14.70 -23.99
N ALA A 166 -19.86 15.42 -25.07
CA ALA A 166 -19.93 16.88 -25.10
C ALA A 166 -21.32 17.43 -24.75
N MET A 167 -22.33 16.55 -24.61
CA MET A 167 -23.70 16.95 -24.30
C MET A 167 -23.78 17.33 -22.83
N GLU A 168 -24.15 18.59 -22.56
CA GLU A 168 -24.44 19.03 -21.20
C GLU A 168 -25.70 18.32 -20.67
N GLU A 169 -25.65 17.87 -19.43
CA GLU A 169 -26.81 17.31 -18.75
C GLU A 169 -27.88 18.38 -18.53
N THR A 170 -29.15 18.03 -18.69
CA THR A 170 -30.23 18.99 -18.46
C THR A 170 -30.37 19.28 -16.96
N PRO A 171 -30.92 20.45 -16.57
CA PRO A 171 -31.17 20.77 -15.17
C PRO A 171 -31.99 19.71 -14.43
N GLU A 172 -32.93 19.04 -15.10
CA GLU A 172 -33.76 17.99 -14.51
C GLU A 172 -32.94 16.72 -14.19
N VAL A 173 -31.94 16.37 -15.01
CA VAL A 173 -31.03 15.25 -14.76
C VAL A 173 -30.11 15.58 -13.59
N ILE A 174 -29.51 16.76 -13.58
CA ILE A 174 -28.65 17.22 -12.48
C ILE A 174 -29.43 17.23 -11.17
N ALA A 175 -30.68 17.72 -11.19
CA ALA A 175 -31.56 17.75 -10.01
C ALA A 175 -32.00 16.37 -9.50
N SER A 176 -31.83 15.30 -10.30
CA SER A 176 -32.09 13.92 -9.85
C SER A 176 -30.98 13.36 -8.96
N ASN A 177 -29.79 13.98 -8.98
CA ASN A 177 -28.68 13.56 -8.13
C ASN A 177 -28.98 13.94 -6.66
N PRO A 178 -28.87 12.98 -5.71
CA PRO A 178 -29.02 13.31 -4.30
C PRO A 178 -27.94 14.31 -3.89
N SER A 179 -28.33 15.36 -3.17
CA SER A 179 -27.42 16.38 -2.66
C SER A 179 -27.74 16.70 -1.21
N LEU A 180 -26.72 17.11 -0.47
CA LEU A 180 -26.89 17.70 0.84
C LEU A 180 -27.36 19.15 0.69
N SER A 181 -28.19 19.59 1.62
CA SER A 181 -28.59 20.98 1.78
C SER A 181 -27.52 21.75 2.57
N ILE A 182 -27.52 23.09 2.45
CA ILE A 182 -26.65 23.93 3.27
C ILE A 182 -26.95 23.73 4.77
N SER A 183 -28.19 23.40 5.12
CA SER A 183 -28.58 23.08 6.51
C SER A 183 -28.01 21.75 7.03
N ASP A 184 -27.49 20.88 6.17
CA ASP A 184 -26.80 19.65 6.59
C ASP A 184 -25.31 19.90 6.93
N ILE A 185 -24.80 21.10 6.66
CA ILE A 185 -23.42 21.50 6.94
C ILE A 185 -23.40 22.23 8.28
N ASP A 186 -22.55 21.78 9.20
CA ASP A 186 -22.32 22.51 10.44
C ASP A 186 -21.72 23.88 10.13
N SER A 187 -22.42 24.94 10.54
CA SER A 187 -21.97 26.32 10.34
C SER A 187 -20.80 26.72 11.25
N THR A 188 -20.52 25.91 12.28
CA THR A 188 -19.44 26.14 13.22
C THR A 188 -18.28 25.19 12.95
N PRO A 189 -17.03 25.70 12.86
CA PRO A 189 -15.87 24.84 12.71
C PRO A 189 -15.67 24.01 13.98
N VAL A 190 -15.14 22.80 13.81
CA VAL A 190 -14.71 21.97 14.93
C VAL A 190 -13.50 22.64 15.58
N GLU A 191 -13.65 23.02 16.85
CA GLU A 191 -12.54 23.50 17.68
C GLU A 191 -12.00 22.35 18.53
N TYR A 192 -10.67 22.28 18.64
CA TYR A 192 -9.98 21.31 19.50
C TYR A 192 -9.36 22.03 20.70
N PRO A 193 -9.30 21.39 21.88
CA PRO A 193 -8.58 21.94 23.02
C PRO A 193 -7.14 22.28 22.63
N ILE A 194 -6.72 23.52 22.87
CA ILE A 194 -5.36 23.98 22.66
C ILE A 194 -4.89 24.72 23.91
N HIS A 195 -3.74 24.31 24.43
CA HIS A 195 -3.05 24.98 25.52
C HIS A 195 -1.64 25.35 25.07
N VAL A 196 -1.31 26.63 25.13
CA VAL A 196 0.00 27.16 24.75
C VAL A 196 0.72 27.62 26.01
N GLU A 197 1.93 27.10 26.23
CA GLU A 197 2.82 27.52 27.32
C GLU A 197 4.11 28.11 26.76
N ASP A 198 4.30 29.41 26.98
CA ASP A 198 5.54 30.10 26.65
C ASP A 198 6.68 29.63 27.56
N ASN A 199 7.86 29.41 26.99
CA ASN A 199 9.08 29.08 27.75
C ASN A 199 8.88 27.86 28.69
N PHE A 200 8.28 26.81 28.15
CA PHE A 200 7.97 25.56 28.87
C PHE A 200 9.18 25.05 29.63
N SER A 201 9.01 24.75 30.92
CA SER A 201 10.09 24.28 31.80
C SER A 201 11.34 25.18 31.85
N LYS A 202 11.22 26.48 31.54
CA LYS A 202 12.34 27.45 31.42
C LYS A 202 13.37 27.07 30.35
N SER A 203 12.95 26.32 29.33
CA SER A 203 13.83 25.83 28.26
C SER A 203 14.04 26.83 27.11
N GLY A 204 13.23 27.89 27.04
CA GLY A 204 13.13 28.80 25.90
C GLY A 204 12.24 28.29 24.77
N ILE A 205 11.58 27.14 24.94
CA ILE A 205 10.72 26.49 23.92
C ILE A 205 9.25 26.77 24.24
N GLU A 206 8.46 27.11 23.22
CA GLU A 206 7.00 27.16 23.31
C GLU A 206 6.42 25.74 23.22
N LEU A 207 5.54 25.38 24.15
CA LEU A 207 4.80 24.11 24.11
C LEU A 207 3.36 24.36 23.66
N VAL A 208 2.95 23.67 22.61
CA VAL A 208 1.56 23.60 22.16
C VAL A 208 1.01 22.21 22.49
N LEU A 209 -0.03 22.14 23.32
CA LEU A 209 -0.64 20.91 23.81
C LEU A 209 -2.09 20.79 23.33
N HIS A 210 -2.42 19.61 22.80
CA HIS A 210 -3.77 19.21 22.46
C HIS A 210 -4.18 18.00 23.31
N GLU A 211 -5.14 18.20 24.22
CA GLU A 211 -5.70 17.10 25.01
C GLU A 211 -6.85 16.45 24.23
N VAL A 212 -6.53 15.34 23.57
CA VAL A 212 -7.47 14.56 22.74
C VAL A 212 -7.40 13.08 23.13
N GLU A 213 -8.49 12.35 22.89
CA GLU A 213 -8.47 10.88 23.02
C GLU A 213 -7.58 10.29 21.92
N SER A 214 -6.50 9.64 22.32
CA SER A 214 -5.44 9.14 21.43
C SER A 214 -5.13 7.66 21.64
N ASP A 215 -6.06 6.91 22.24
CA ASP A 215 -5.89 5.49 22.56
C ASP A 215 -4.60 5.18 23.33
N GLY A 216 -4.11 6.14 24.12
CA GLY A 216 -2.89 6.03 24.92
C GLY A 216 -1.59 6.24 24.13
N ILE A 217 -1.66 6.83 22.93
CA ILE A 217 -0.52 7.23 22.11
C ILE A 217 -0.25 8.72 22.31
N ALA A 218 1.03 9.09 22.46
CA ALA A 218 1.45 10.49 22.51
C ALA A 218 2.10 10.87 21.17
N TYR A 219 1.58 11.90 20.53
CA TYR A 219 2.14 12.48 19.30
C TYR A 219 2.96 13.72 19.68
N VAL A 220 4.22 13.78 19.24
CA VAL A 220 5.16 14.85 19.61
C VAL A 220 5.89 15.31 18.35
N ASP A 221 5.70 16.57 18.01
CA ASP A 221 6.39 17.24 16.90
C ASP A 221 7.33 18.32 17.42
N PHE A 222 8.49 18.46 16.78
CA PHE A 222 9.44 19.52 17.08
C PHE A 222 9.50 20.50 15.90
N GLY A 223 8.98 21.70 16.11
CA GLY A 223 9.12 22.81 15.16
C GLY A 223 10.47 23.51 15.34
N LEU A 224 11.23 23.63 14.26
CA LEU A 224 12.48 24.39 14.21
C LEU A 224 12.35 25.43 13.10
N ASP A 225 12.66 26.69 13.41
CA ASP A 225 12.90 27.72 12.39
C ASP A 225 14.32 27.51 11.83
N VAL A 226 14.44 27.32 10.51
CA VAL A 226 15.69 26.94 9.82
C VAL A 226 16.11 28.03 8.85
#